data_AF-A0A961GV55-F1
#
_entry.id   AF-A0A961GV55-F1
#
_cell.length_a   1.000
_cell.length_b   1.000
_cell.length_c   1.000
_cell.angle_alpha   90.00
_cell.angle_beta   90.00
_cell.angle_gamma   90.00
#
_symmetry.space_group_name_H-M   'P 1'
#
loop_
_entity.id
_entity.type
_entity.pdbx_description
1 polymer ?
#
loop_
_entity_poly.entity_id
_entity_poly.type
_entity_poly.pdbx_seq_one_letter_code
_entity_poly.pdbx_strand_id
1 'polypeptide(L)' 'KKKLPQLASRLASLDGPVRLELGSVDFFDPVCLGVLVAADLRARRHGSALEVVVSRRLGELLAETRLDEVLAVRPADS' A
#
# COMPACT_ATOMS: atom_id res chain seq x y z
N LYS A 1 -5.97 30.28 14.81
CA LYS A 1 -6.94 29.24 14.37
C LYS A 1 -7.03 29.24 12.84
N LYS A 2 -6.12 28.55 12.14
CA LYS A 2 -6.13 28.45 10.67
C LYS A 2 -5.62 27.08 10.25
N LYS A 3 -6.23 26.51 9.20
CA LYS A 3 -5.75 25.41 8.31
C LYS A 3 -6.24 23.96 8.50
N LEU A 4 -7.40 23.70 9.10
CA LEU A 4 -8.06 22.38 8.92
C LEU A 4 -8.81 22.20 7.58
N PRO A 5 -9.55 23.21 7.04
CA PRO A 5 -10.34 23.02 5.81
C PRO A 5 -9.51 22.78 4.54
N GLN A 6 -8.32 23.38 4.46
CA GLN A 6 -7.41 23.22 3.33
C GLN A 6 -6.69 21.88 3.31
N LEU A 7 -6.52 21.23 4.46
CA LEU A 7 -5.90 19.90 4.54
C LEU A 7 -6.89 18.82 4.11
N ALA A 8 -8.15 18.92 4.58
CA ALA A 8 -9.22 18.00 4.22
C ALA A 8 -9.56 18.05 2.72
N SER A 9 -9.58 19.24 2.11
CA SER A 9 -9.80 19.39 0.66
C SER A 9 -8.63 18.86 -0.19
N ARG A 10 -7.39 18.98 0.29
CA ARG A 10 -6.21 18.41 -0.40
C ARG A 10 -6.13 16.89 -0.29
N LEU A 11 -6.61 16.32 0.81
CA LEU A 11 -6.75 14.87 0.98
C LEU A 11 -7.89 14.32 0.11
N ALA A 12 -8.99 15.08 -0.04
CA ALA A 12 -10.08 14.74 -0.96
C ALA A 12 -9.66 14.83 -2.44
N SER A 13 -8.60 15.56 -2.78
CA SER A 13 -8.03 15.60 -4.14
C SER A 13 -6.97 14.54 -4.41
N LEU A 14 -6.63 13.69 -3.44
CA LEU A 14 -5.86 12.47 -3.68
C LEU A 14 -6.81 11.39 -4.21
N ASP A 15 -7.48 11.71 -5.32
CA ASP A 15 -8.27 10.75 -6.08
C ASP A 15 -7.30 9.87 -6.87
N GLY A 16 -6.87 8.80 -6.25
CA GLY A 16 -5.98 7.83 -6.84
C GLY A 16 -5.65 6.70 -5.88
N PRO A 17 -5.22 5.54 -6.39
CA PRO A 17 -4.69 4.49 -5.55
C PRO A 17 -3.48 5.02 -4.77
N VAL A 18 -3.42 4.70 -3.48
CA VAL A 18 -2.23 4.93 -2.66
C VAL A 18 -1.18 3.94 -3.13
N ARG A 19 -0.03 4.43 -3.60
CA ARG A 19 1.08 3.57 -4.01
C ARG A 19 2.12 3.49 -2.89
N LEU A 20 2.52 2.27 -2.55
CA LEU A 20 3.57 1.98 -1.58
C LEU A 20 4.73 1.26 -2.28
N GLU A 21 5.88 1.92 -2.36
CA GLU A 21 7.11 1.41 -2.96
C GLU A 21 7.95 0.68 -1.92
N LEU A 22 8.12 -0.64 -2.07
CA LEU A 22 8.90 -1.52 -1.21
C LEU A 22 10.09 -2.16 -1.95
N GLY A 23 10.45 -1.64 -3.13
CA GLY A 23 11.53 -2.18 -3.96
C GLY A 23 12.90 -2.23 -3.26
N SER A 24 13.16 -1.29 -2.34
CA SER A 24 14.41 -1.20 -1.58
C SER A 24 14.31 -1.73 -0.15
N VAL A 25 13.27 -2.50 0.18
CA VAL A 25 13.08 -3.04 1.54
C VAL A 25 13.86 -4.33 1.69
N ASP A 26 14.89 -4.30 2.54
CA ASP A 26 15.78 -5.45 2.78
C ASP A 26 15.21 -6.46 3.79
N PHE A 27 14.35 -6.01 4.70
CA PHE A 27 13.75 -6.83 5.74
C PHE A 27 12.24 -6.70 5.73
N PHE A 28 11.56 -7.84 5.66
CA PHE A 28 10.12 -7.93 5.62
C PHE A 28 9.67 -9.14 6.45
N ASP A 29 8.81 -8.91 7.44
CA ASP A 29 8.39 -9.92 8.41
C ASP A 29 6.85 -10.01 8.52
N PRO A 30 6.31 -10.94 9.33
CA PRO A 30 4.86 -11.05 9.51
C PRO A 30 4.17 -9.82 10.12
N VAL A 31 4.89 -8.97 10.84
CA VAL A 31 4.34 -7.70 11.36
C VAL A 31 4.09 -6.75 10.18
N CYS A 32 5.04 -6.67 9.25
CA CYS A 32 4.87 -5.89 8.01
C CYS A 32 3.66 -6.38 7.18
N LEU A 33 3.42 -7.70 7.09
CA LEU A 33 2.23 -8.25 6.42
C LEU A 33 0.94 -7.70 7.03
N GLY A 34 0.82 -7.74 8.36
CA GLY A 34 -0.35 -7.24 9.08
C GLY A 34 -0.60 -5.75 8.84
N VAL A 35 0.48 -4.95 8.77
CA VAL A 35 0.40 -3.52 8.45
C VAL A 35 -0.11 -3.29 7.01
N LEU A 36 0.36 -4.06 6.03
CA LEU A 36 -0.11 -3.94 4.64
C LEU A 36 -1.62 -4.23 4.52
N VAL A 37 -2.09 -5.30 5.18
CA VAL A 37 -3.52 -5.64 5.19
C VAL A 37 -4.33 -4.54 5.85
N ALA A 38 -3.89 -4.00 6.99
CA ALA A 38 -4.57 -2.90 7.66
C ALA A 38 -4.61 -1.62 6.81
N ALA A 39 -3.54 -1.33 6.07
CA ALA A 39 -3.47 -0.19 5.16
C ALA A 39 -4.44 -0.34 3.98
N ASP A 40 -4.50 -1.52 3.35
CA ASP A 40 -5.45 -1.81 2.27
C ASP A 40 -6.91 -1.69 2.74
N LEU A 41 -7.24 -2.29 3.89
CA LEU A 41 -8.57 -2.16 4.50
C LEU A 41 -8.95 -0.70 4.74
N ARG A 42 -7.99 0.12 5.17
CA ARG A 42 -8.21 1.56 5.38
C ARG A 42 -8.43 2.29 4.05
N ALA A 43 -7.63 2.00 3.01
CA ALA A 43 -7.80 2.60 1.69
C ALA A 43 -9.20 2.31 1.13
N ARG A 44 -9.64 1.04 1.19
CA ARG A 44 -10.96 0.61 0.72
C ARG A 44 -12.10 1.31 1.45
N ARG A 45 -12.00 1.51 2.77
CA ARG A 45 -13.01 2.23 3.58
C ARG A 45 -13.18 3.70 3.16
N HIS A 46 -12.18 4.28 2.51
CA HIS A 46 -12.21 5.64 1.99
C HIS A 46 -12.48 5.69 0.47
N GLY A 47 -12.90 4.59 -0.15
CA GLY A 47 -13.18 4.53 -1.58
C GLY A 47 -11.92 4.56 -2.47
N SER A 48 -10.76 4.23 -1.91
CA SER A 48 -9.48 4.16 -2.61
C SER A 48 -8.96 2.70 -2.63
N ALA A 49 -7.81 2.48 -3.25
CA ALA A 49 -7.12 1.19 -3.31
C ALA A 49 -5.64 1.38 -2.92
N LEU A 50 -5.02 0.35 -2.35
CA LEU A 50 -3.58 0.31 -2.10
C LEU A 50 -2.89 -0.52 -3.19
N GLU A 51 -1.97 0.10 -3.92
CA GLU A 51 -1.05 -0.56 -4.87
C GLU A 51 0.30 -0.73 -4.16
N VAL A 52 0.80 -1.96 -4.06
CA VAL A 52 2.08 -2.26 -3.42
C VAL A 52 3.08 -2.65 -4.50
N VAL A 53 4.10 -1.84 -4.69
CA VAL A 53 5.17 -2.10 -5.66
C VAL A 53 6.33 -2.76 -4.91
N VAL A 54 6.73 -3.95 -5.33
CA VAL A 54 7.68 -4.79 -4.58
C VAL A 54 8.85 -5.22 -5.45
N SER A 55 9.98 -5.51 -4.80
CA SER A 55 11.08 -6.24 -5.45
C SER A 55 10.64 -7.67 -5.77
N ARG A 56 11.33 -8.34 -6.69
CA ARG A 56 11.04 -9.73 -7.06
C ARG A 56 10.99 -10.66 -5.84
N ARG A 57 11.99 -10.58 -4.96
CA ARG A 57 12.09 -11.43 -3.77
C ARG A 57 10.91 -11.22 -2.82
N LEU A 58 10.49 -9.97 -2.61
CA LEU A 58 9.34 -9.69 -1.75
C LEU A 58 8.02 -10.12 -2.43
N GLY A 59 7.92 -9.98 -3.75
CA GLY A 59 6.79 -10.51 -4.52
C GLY A 59 6.63 -12.02 -4.36
N GLU A 60 7.73 -12.78 -4.43
CA GLU A 60 7.75 -14.23 -4.20
C GLU A 60 7.26 -14.58 -2.78
N LEU A 61 7.72 -13.85 -1.75
CA LEU A 61 7.26 -14.03 -0.36
C LEU A 61 5.75 -13.75 -0.19
N LEU A 62 5.24 -12.70 -0.84
CA LEU A 62 3.81 -12.37 -0.78
C LEU A 62 2.97 -13.44 -1.49
N ALA A 63 3.47 -14.03 -2.58
CA ALA A 63 2.80 -15.14 -3.27
C ALA A 63 2.78 -16.43 -2.42
N GLU A 64 3.86 -16.76 -1.71
CA GLU A 64 3.90 -17.91 -0.79
C GLU A 64 2.85 -17.81 0.33
N THR A 65 2.57 -16.58 0.79
CA THR A 65 1.54 -16.30 1.80
C THR A 65 0.15 -16.02 1.22
N ARG A 66 0.00 -16.09 -0.12
CA ARG A 66 -1.20 -15.74 -0.88
C ARG A 66 -1.73 -14.33 -0.63
N LEU A 67 -0.88 -13.41 -0.17
CA LEU A 67 -1.28 -12.02 0.04
C LEU A 67 -1.33 -11.21 -1.25
N ASP A 68 -0.73 -11.70 -2.33
CA ASP A 68 -0.92 -11.22 -3.69
C ASP A 68 -2.35 -11.39 -4.21
N GLU A 69 -3.13 -12.34 -3.67
CA GLU A 69 -4.56 -12.48 -3.95
C GLU A 69 -5.42 -11.44 -3.21
N VAL A 70 -4.88 -10.85 -2.13
CA VAL A 70 -5.59 -9.90 -1.26
C VAL A 70 -5.20 -8.45 -1.59
N LEU A 71 -3.92 -8.22 -1.84
CA LEU A 71 -3.31 -6.91 -2.09
C LEU A 71 -3.06 -6.72 -3.58
N ALA A 72 -3.22 -5.49 -4.09
CA ALA A 72 -2.84 -5.18 -5.46
C ALA A 72 -1.31 -5.04 -5.55
N VAL A 73 -0.61 -6.15 -5.77
CA VAL A 73 0.86 -6.19 -5.85
C VAL A 73 1.34 -6.00 -7.28
N ARG A 74 2.39 -5.20 -7.47
CA ARG A 74 3.09 -5.05 -8.74
C ARG A 74 4.61 -5.18 -8.56
N PRO A 75 5.31 -5.73 -9.56
CA PRO A 75 6.76 -5.66 -9.57
C PRO A 75 7.22 -4.21 -9.75
N ALA A 76 8.32 -3.84 -9.10
CA ALA A 76 9.05 -2.62 -9.46
C ALA A 76 9.58 -2.75 -10.90
N ASP A 77 9.28 -1.77 -11.75
CA ASP A 77 9.88 -1.70 -13.08
C ASP A 77 11.40 -1.61 -12.93
N SER A 78 12.12 -2.48 -13.65
CA SER A 78 13.58 -2.60 -13.60
C SER A 78 14.28 -1.44 -14.29
#